data_AF-W5NPM1-F1
#
_entry.id   AF-W5NPM1-F1
#
_cell.length_a   1.000
_cell.length_b   1.000
_cell.length_c   1.000
_cell.angle_alpha   90.00
_cell.angle_beta   90.00
_cell.angle_gamma   90.00
#
_symmetry.space_group_name_H-M   'P 1'
#
loop_
_entity.id
_entity.type
_entity.pdbx_description
1 polymer ?
#
loop_
_entity_poly.entity_id
_entity_poly.type
_entity_poly.pdbx_seq_one_letter_code
_entity_poly.pdbx_strand_id
1 'polypeptide(L)'
;MNRRPSSDCRSYRPPRLASAFGDPHFVTFDGTNFTFNGRGEYVLLEAALTDLRVQARAQTRMAPEGSQDRGTGLTAVAIQEANSDVVEVRLGDGAGVLQVLLGAAEPGGAQLCRAALDGPEG
;
A
#
# COMPACT_ATOMS: atom_id res chain seq x y z
N MET A 1 -33.52 -34.50 -17.83
CA MET A 1 -32.42 -34.00 -16.96
C MET A 1 -31.75 -32.84 -17.66
N ASN A 2 -32.12 -31.60 -17.33
CA ASN A 2 -31.45 -30.41 -17.88
C ASN A 2 -30.24 -30.10 -17.02
N ARG A 3 -29.03 -30.37 -17.55
CA ARG A 3 -27.78 -29.97 -16.89
C ARG A 3 -27.60 -28.46 -17.05
N ARG A 4 -27.20 -27.80 -15.96
CA ARG A 4 -26.83 -26.38 -15.96
C ARG A 4 -25.66 -26.19 -16.95
N PRO A 5 -25.69 -25.21 -17.85
CA PRO A 5 -24.57 -24.95 -18.77
C PRO A 5 -23.28 -24.71 -17.97
N SER A 6 -22.18 -25.34 -18.37
CA SER A 6 -20.85 -25.02 -17.86
C SER A 6 -20.36 -23.72 -18.48
N SER A 7 -19.89 -22.78 -17.66
CA SER A 7 -19.17 -21.60 -18.16
C SER A 7 -17.84 -22.05 -18.78
N ASP A 8 -17.55 -21.63 -20.01
CA ASP A 8 -16.32 -21.97 -20.75
C ASP A 8 -15.21 -20.91 -20.57
N CYS A 9 -15.39 -19.96 -19.64
CA CYS A 9 -14.46 -18.90 -19.27
C CYS A 9 -14.00 -17.98 -20.43
N ARG A 10 -14.59 -18.07 -21.63
CA ARG A 10 -14.14 -17.31 -22.81
C ARG A 10 -14.28 -15.79 -22.68
N SER A 11 -15.17 -15.34 -21.79
CA SER A 11 -15.40 -13.92 -21.49
C SER A 11 -14.69 -13.45 -20.23
N TYR A 12 -13.95 -14.31 -19.53
CA TYR A 12 -13.23 -13.91 -18.32
C TYR A 12 -12.10 -12.94 -18.69
N ARG A 13 -12.20 -11.72 -18.16
CA ARG A 13 -11.11 -10.74 -18.21
C ARG A 13 -10.49 -10.68 -16.82
N PRO A 14 -9.25 -11.17 -16.63
CA PRO A 14 -8.61 -11.07 -15.33
C PRO A 14 -8.40 -9.60 -14.96
N PRO A 15 -8.47 -9.26 -13.66
CA PRO A 15 -8.06 -7.95 -13.21
C PRO A 15 -6.56 -7.74 -13.50
N ARG A 16 -6.17 -6.49 -13.74
CA ARG A 16 -4.75 -6.13 -13.81
C ARG A 16 -4.22 -5.94 -12.41
N LEU A 17 -2.99 -6.38 -12.17
CA LEU A 17 -2.35 -6.30 -10.86
C LEU A 17 -1.36 -5.14 -10.85
N ALA A 18 -1.29 -4.45 -9.72
CA ALA A 18 -0.20 -3.55 -9.38
C ALA A 18 0.59 -4.16 -8.22
N SER A 19 1.89 -3.84 -8.13
CA SER A 19 2.76 -4.35 -7.08
C SER A 19 3.84 -3.35 -6.70
N ALA A 20 4.31 -3.48 -5.45
CA ALA A 20 5.49 -2.80 -4.93
C ALA A 20 6.40 -3.82 -4.26
N PHE A 21 7.70 -3.79 -4.54
CA PHE A 21 8.66 -4.79 -4.04
C PHE A 21 10.10 -4.24 -4.01
N GLY A 22 10.95 -4.84 -3.18
CA GLY A 22 12.38 -4.50 -3.13
C GLY A 22 12.66 -3.04 -2.70
N ASP A 23 13.57 -2.40 -3.42
CA ASP A 23 14.16 -1.07 -3.15
C ASP A 23 13.68 0.03 -4.11
N PRO A 24 12.60 0.72 -3.73
CA PRO A 24 11.27 0.24 -4.05
C PRO A 24 11.02 0.29 -5.58
N HIS A 25 10.65 -0.86 -6.12
CA HIS A 25 10.19 -1.04 -7.48
C HIS A 25 8.67 -1.15 -7.51
N PHE A 26 8.05 -0.45 -8.45
CA PHE A 26 6.60 -0.41 -8.62
C PHE A 26 6.22 -0.89 -10.01
N VAL A 27 5.17 -1.71 -10.09
CA VAL A 27 4.45 -2.01 -11.32
C VAL A 27 3.02 -1.52 -11.14
N THR A 28 2.57 -0.63 -12.02
CA THR A 28 1.22 -0.05 -11.98
C THR A 28 0.19 -0.91 -12.71
N PHE A 29 -1.09 -0.59 -12.54
CA PHE A 29 -2.19 -1.34 -13.16
C PHE A 29 -2.16 -1.35 -14.69
N ASP A 30 -1.51 -0.38 -15.34
CA ASP A 30 -1.36 -0.36 -16.80
C ASP A 30 -0.14 -1.16 -17.29
N GLY A 31 0.70 -1.64 -16.37
CA GLY A 31 1.92 -2.40 -16.63
C GLY A 31 3.21 -1.56 -16.61
N THR A 32 3.13 -0.25 -16.33
CA THR A 32 4.31 0.61 -16.24
C THR A 32 5.16 0.23 -15.04
N ASN A 33 6.46 -0.01 -15.26
CA ASN A 33 7.45 -0.31 -14.25
C ASN A 33 8.35 0.90 -13.99
N PHE A 34 8.53 1.26 -12.72
CA PHE A 34 9.45 2.33 -12.31
C PHE A 34 10.05 2.08 -10.92
N THR A 35 11.15 2.78 -10.64
CA THR A 35 11.78 2.83 -9.32
C THR A 35 11.57 4.20 -8.70
N PHE A 36 11.26 4.26 -7.41
CA PHE A 36 11.02 5.53 -6.72
C PHE A 36 11.64 5.56 -5.31
N ASN A 37 12.87 6.02 -5.20
CA ASN A 37 13.60 6.08 -3.92
C ASN A 37 13.18 7.28 -3.01
N GLY A 38 11.90 7.63 -3.01
CA GLY A 38 11.36 8.66 -2.13
C GLY A 38 11.28 8.19 -0.68
N ARG A 39 11.64 9.08 0.26
CA ARG A 39 11.44 8.86 1.71
C ARG A 39 10.27 9.72 2.16
N GLY A 40 9.28 9.09 2.78
CA GLY A 40 8.07 9.78 3.24
C GLY A 40 6.86 8.87 3.27
N GLU A 41 5.69 9.49 3.30
CA GLU A 41 4.40 8.82 3.25
C GLU A 41 3.73 9.13 1.92
N TYR A 42 3.21 8.10 1.26
CA TYR A 42 2.67 8.18 -0.09
C TYR A 42 1.34 7.48 -0.17
N VAL A 43 0.45 7.98 -1.01
CA VAL A 43 -0.76 7.27 -1.43
C VAL A 43 -0.37 6.31 -2.56
N LEU A 44 -0.58 5.01 -2.36
CA LEU A 44 -0.34 3.99 -3.38
C LEU A 44 -1.56 3.75 -4.26
N LEU A 45 -2.76 3.87 -3.69
CA LEU A 45 -4.03 3.65 -4.38
C LEU A 45 -5.14 4.46 -3.71
N GLU A 46 -5.93 5.14 -4.53
CA GLU A 46 -7.22 5.71 -4.16
C GLU A 46 -8.27 5.24 -5.17
N ALA A 47 -9.40 4.72 -4.67
CA ALA A 47 -10.53 4.32 -5.49
C ALA A 47 -11.80 5.04 -5.04
N ALA A 48 -12.22 6.03 -5.81
CA ALA A 48 -13.35 6.90 -5.47
C ALA A 48 -14.70 6.15 -5.34
N LEU A 49 -14.88 5.02 -6.04
CA LEU A 49 -16.14 4.27 -6.02
C LEU A 49 -16.41 3.58 -4.69
N THR A 50 -15.35 3.14 -4.01
CA THR A 50 -15.46 2.43 -2.72
C THR A 50 -14.91 3.25 -1.57
N ASP A 51 -14.38 4.45 -1.84
CA ASP A 51 -13.62 5.24 -0.88
C ASP A 51 -12.47 4.41 -0.27
N LEU A 52 -11.83 3.58 -1.11
CA LEU A 52 -10.66 2.78 -0.73
C LEU A 52 -9.41 3.64 -0.83
N ARG A 53 -8.62 3.63 0.23
CA ARG A 53 -7.32 4.28 0.30
C ARG A 53 -6.25 3.35 0.83
N VAL A 54 -5.14 3.27 0.11
CA VAL A 54 -3.93 2.56 0.51
C VAL A 54 -2.80 3.57 0.57
N GLN A 55 -2.21 3.73 1.75
CA GLN A 55 -1.01 4.54 1.92
C GLN A 55 0.14 3.67 2.39
N ALA A 56 1.36 4.11 2.08
CA ALA A 56 2.55 3.44 2.54
C ALA A 56 3.61 4.43 3.01
N ARG A 57 4.37 4.01 4.01
CA ARG A 57 5.57 4.69 4.47
C ARG A 57 6.78 4.07 3.82
N ALA A 58 7.60 4.90 3.18
CA ALA A 58 8.88 4.51 2.58
C ALA A 58 10.03 5.12 3.39
N GLN A 59 10.96 4.28 3.84
CA GLN A 59 12.14 4.70 4.61
C GLN A 59 13.39 3.98 4.12
N THR A 60 14.55 4.57 4.38
CA THR A 60 15.84 3.90 4.16
C THR A 60 15.97 2.74 5.13
N ARG A 61 16.30 1.55 4.62
CA ARG A 61 16.54 0.39 5.47
C ARG A 61 17.94 0.50 6.09
N MET A 62 18.04 0.32 7.39
CA MET A 62 19.33 0.12 8.05
C MET A 62 19.79 -1.31 7.76
N ALA A 63 20.98 -1.47 7.20
CA ALA A 63 21.63 -2.77 7.12
C ALA A 63 21.94 -3.27 8.54
N PRO A 64 22.03 -4.60 8.75
CA PRO A 64 22.43 -5.19 10.03
C PRO A 64 23.78 -4.68 10.54
N GLU A 65 24.68 -4.27 9.64
CA GLU A 65 25.98 -3.66 9.91
C GLU A 65 25.89 -2.19 10.40
N GLY A 66 24.69 -1.60 10.45
CA GLY A 66 24.47 -0.20 10.79
C GLY A 66 24.69 0.79 9.62
N SER A 67 25.07 0.31 8.44
CA SER A 67 25.13 1.13 7.23
C SER A 67 23.72 1.40 6.69
N GLN A 68 23.43 2.64 6.28
CA GLN A 68 22.19 2.95 5.57
C GLN A 68 22.26 2.39 4.15
N ASP A 69 21.23 1.66 3.74
CA ASP A 69 21.03 1.37 2.33
C ASP A 69 20.78 2.68 1.56
N ARG A 70 21.26 2.76 0.33
CA ARG A 70 21.03 3.91 -0.56
C ARG A 70 19.60 3.93 -1.09
N GLY A 71 18.90 2.79 -1.06
CA GLY A 71 17.51 2.67 -1.46
C GLY A 71 16.51 2.92 -0.32
N THR A 72 15.26 3.19 -0.68
CA THR A 72 14.14 3.15 0.27
C THR A 72 13.37 1.84 0.15
N GLY A 73 12.67 1.44 1.20
CA GLY A 73 11.76 0.31 1.19
C GLY A 73 10.47 0.67 1.92
N LEU A 74 9.38 -0.01 1.59
CA LEU A 74 8.12 0.16 2.31
C LEU A 74 8.24 -0.44 3.71
N THR A 75 8.03 0.38 4.74
CA THR A 75 8.12 -0.02 6.15
C THR A 75 6.76 -0.11 6.84
N ALA A 76 5.74 0.52 6.29
CA ALA A 76 4.35 0.39 6.72
C ALA A 76 3.39 0.54 5.55
N VAL A 77 2.24 -0.13 5.62
CA VAL A 77 1.11 0.01 4.72
C VAL A 77 -0.15 0.13 5.56
N ALA A 78 -0.95 1.17 5.31
CA ALA A 78 -2.24 1.38 5.94
C ALA A 78 -3.35 1.35 4.89
N ILE A 79 -4.47 0.71 5.23
CA ILE A 79 -5.61 0.52 4.34
C ILE A 79 -6.88 0.91 5.06
N GLN A 80 -7.73 1.66 4.38
CA GLN A 80 -9.08 1.99 4.81
C GLN A 80 -10.02 1.96 3.61
N GLU A 81 -11.23 1.45 3.82
CA GLU A 81 -12.33 1.53 2.83
C GLU A 81 -13.53 2.18 3.50
N ALA A 82 -13.99 3.31 2.93
CA ALA A 82 -15.08 4.11 3.46
C ALA A 82 -14.90 4.41 4.97
N ASN A 83 -15.87 4.03 5.79
CA ASN A 83 -15.87 4.22 7.24
C ASN A 83 -15.39 2.99 8.02
N SER A 84 -14.70 2.06 7.36
CA SER A 84 -14.08 0.90 8.03
C SER A 84 -12.93 1.34 8.93
N ASP A 85 -12.58 0.46 9.87
CA ASP A 85 -11.36 0.62 10.66
C ASP A 85 -10.12 0.65 9.76
N VAL A 86 -9.15 1.46 10.14
CA VAL A 86 -7.83 1.47 9.50
C VAL A 86 -7.07 0.24 9.95
N VAL A 87 -6.59 -0.55 8.98
CA VAL A 87 -5.64 -1.64 9.20
C VAL A 87 -4.26 -1.15 8.79
N GLU A 88 -3.33 -1.07 9.73
CA GLU A 88 -1.91 -0.78 9.44
C GLU A 88 -1.07 -2.04 9.66
N VAL A 89 -0.24 -2.37 8.68
CA VAL A 89 0.79 -3.39 8.78
C VAL A 89 2.14 -2.72 8.68
N ARG A 90 3.01 -2.91 9.67
CA ARG A 90 4.34 -2.30 9.71
C ARG A 90 5.44 -3.27 10.14
N LEU A 91 6.67 -2.95 9.79
CA LEU A 91 7.84 -3.64 10.30
C LEU A 91 7.96 -3.40 11.81
N GLY A 92 8.14 -4.46 12.58
CA GLY A 92 8.46 -4.39 14.00
C GLY A 92 9.96 -4.27 14.26
N ASP A 93 10.33 -4.09 15.53
CA ASP A 93 11.73 -3.91 15.96
C ASP A 93 12.61 -5.17 15.77
N GLY A 94 11.99 -6.33 15.48
CA GLY A 94 12.67 -7.58 15.18
C GLY A 94 12.76 -7.85 13.67
N ALA A 95 13.90 -8.36 13.22
CA ALA A 95 14.08 -8.79 11.83
C ALA A 95 12.99 -9.81 11.43
N GLY A 96 12.20 -9.47 10.41
CA GLY A 96 11.13 -10.34 9.91
C GLY A 96 9.84 -10.33 10.74
N VAL A 97 9.70 -9.43 11.71
CA VAL A 97 8.46 -9.26 12.48
C VAL A 97 7.56 -8.24 11.80
N LEU A 98 6.30 -8.60 11.60
CA LEU A 98 5.24 -7.68 11.20
C LEU A 98 4.33 -7.38 12.39
N GLN A 99 4.01 -6.12 12.59
CA GLN A 99 2.99 -5.66 13.53
C GLN A 99 1.73 -5.29 12.75
N VAL A 100 0.56 -5.73 13.24
CA VAL A 100 -0.75 -5.38 12.68
C VAL A 100 -1.48 -4.54 13.72
N LEU A 101 -1.91 -3.35 13.32
CA LEU A 101 -2.65 -2.42 14.16
C LEU A 101 -4.05 -2.24 13.56
N LEU A 102 -5.07 -2.28 14.42
CA LEU A 102 -6.47 -2.11 14.09
C LEU A 102 -6.98 -0.81 14.71
N GLY A 103 -7.81 -0.08 13.96
CA GLY A 103 -8.34 1.20 14.43
C GLY A 103 -7.23 2.24 14.59
N ALA A 104 -6.21 2.19 13.72
CA ALA A 104 -5.11 3.15 13.69
C ALA A 104 -5.64 4.55 13.33
N ALA A 105 -6.24 5.21 14.31
CA ALA A 105 -6.70 6.58 14.32
C ALA A 105 -6.23 7.17 15.64
N GLU A 106 -5.09 7.87 15.64
CA GLU A 106 -4.52 8.43 16.87
C GLU A 106 -4.51 9.96 16.88
N PRO A 107 -4.78 10.56 18.05
CA PRO A 107 -4.68 11.99 18.28
C PRO A 107 -3.19 12.37 18.32
N GLY A 108 -2.75 13.15 17.34
CA GLY A 108 -1.48 13.90 17.44
C GLY A 108 -0.22 13.28 16.82
N GLY A 109 -0.31 12.30 15.92
CA GLY A 109 0.83 11.78 15.16
C GLY A 109 0.51 11.67 13.66
N ALA A 110 1.40 12.18 12.80
CA ALA A 110 1.25 12.28 11.35
C ALA A 110 0.82 10.96 10.67
N GLN A 111 -0.04 11.09 9.65
CA GLN A 111 -1.09 10.13 9.33
C GLN A 111 -0.95 9.43 7.97
N LEU A 112 -0.90 8.09 7.99
CA LEU A 112 -1.03 7.20 6.83
C LEU A 112 -2.48 6.96 6.36
N CYS A 113 -3.49 7.71 6.82
CA CYS A 113 -4.87 7.62 6.29
C CYS A 113 -5.63 8.97 6.12
N ARG A 114 -4.99 10.15 6.07
CA ARG A 114 -5.71 11.44 5.94
C ARG A 114 -5.04 12.54 5.12
N ALA A 115 -3.78 12.42 4.71
CA ALA A 115 -3.06 13.50 4.03
C ALA A 115 -3.49 13.80 2.56
N ALA A 116 -4.72 13.47 2.12
CA ALA A 116 -5.20 13.80 0.76
C ALA A 116 -6.58 14.46 0.71
N LEU A 117 -7.13 14.91 1.85
CA LEU A 117 -8.35 15.72 1.85
C LEU A 117 -8.08 17.23 1.93
N ASP A 118 -6.85 17.64 2.25
CA ASP A 118 -6.44 19.04 2.10
C ASP A 118 -5.72 19.19 0.76
N GLY A 119 -6.46 19.71 -0.24
CA GLY A 119 -5.85 20.28 -1.42
C GLY A 119 -4.92 21.45 -1.04
N PRO A 120 -4.05 21.92 -1.95
CA PRO A 120 -3.23 23.08 -1.67
C PRO A 120 -4.14 24.29 -1.42
N GLU A 121 -4.21 24.76 -0.17
CA GLU A 121 -4.70 26.11 0.10
C GLU A 121 -3.70 27.09 -0.55
N GLY A 122 -4.24 27.99 -1.37
CA GLY A 122 -3.48 28.98 -2.15
C GLY A 122 -2.85 30.09 -1.30
#